data_AF-A0A7S1UYD7-F1
#
_entry.id   AF-A0A7S1UYD7-F1
#
_cell.length_a   1.000
_cell.length_b   1.000
_cell.length_c   1.000
_cell.angle_alpha   90.00
_cell.angle_beta   90.00
_cell.angle_gamma   90.00
#
_symmetry.space_group_name_H-M   'P 1'
#
loop_
_entity.id
_entity.type
_entity.pdbx_description
1 polymer ?
#
loop_
_entity_poly.entity_id
_entity_poly.type
_entity_poly.pdbx_seq_one_letter_code
_entity_poly.pdbx_strand_id
1 'polypeptide(L)'
;GEFDIGMQKEVSEEIVSKLGFDTERGRLDVSAHPFTSGMSSKDVRVTSRYRTDEWYQGLAAMIHEGGHAIYEQSLGDSATTIDTALSMGTHESQSLFWERHVGLSKPFWEFATPKLKSKFPDVFDDKTSSEDIYGAVNAVSPSLIRVEADELTYPLHVILRYNIEKDVIGGKLEVDGIPDRWKADMKSMLDVDVPDD
;
A
#
# COMPACT_ATOMS: atom_id res chain seq x y z
N GLY A 1 -16.64 2.28 -11.39
CA GLY A 1 -17.88 1.48 -11.22
C GLY A 1 -18.25 1.49 -9.76
N GLU A 2 -19.38 0.91 -9.40
CA GLU A 2 -19.68 0.65 -7.99
C GLU A 2 -19.10 -0.72 -7.61
N PHE A 3 -18.27 -0.77 -6.56
CA PHE A 3 -17.57 -1.98 -6.12
C PHE A 3 -18.04 -2.37 -4.71
N ASP A 4 -18.76 -3.48 -4.61
CA ASP A 4 -19.17 -4.00 -3.30
C ASP A 4 -17.97 -4.30 -2.40
N ILE A 5 -17.99 -3.79 -1.17
CA ILE A 5 -16.89 -3.92 -0.20
C ILE A 5 -16.66 -5.38 0.20
N GLY A 6 -17.73 -6.17 0.34
CA GLY A 6 -17.62 -7.59 0.67
C GLY A 6 -16.88 -8.35 -0.42
N MET A 7 -17.24 -8.12 -1.68
CA MET A 7 -16.56 -8.73 -2.83
C MET A 7 -15.10 -8.30 -2.96
N GLN A 8 -14.78 -7.02 -2.66
CA GLN A 8 -13.41 -6.53 -2.64
C GLN A 8 -12.57 -7.19 -1.55
N LYS A 9 -13.15 -7.35 -0.36
CA LYS A 9 -12.51 -8.05 0.75
C LYS A 9 -12.23 -9.50 0.35
N GLU A 10 -13.24 -10.23 -0.13
CA GLU A 10 -13.09 -11.64 -0.52
C GLU A 10 -11.99 -11.85 -1.57
N VAL A 11 -11.95 -11.01 -2.62
CA VAL A 11 -10.92 -11.15 -3.67
C VAL A 11 -9.52 -10.81 -3.15
N SER A 12 -9.42 -9.82 -2.26
CA SER A 12 -8.15 -9.41 -1.67
C SER A 12 -7.61 -10.49 -0.73
N GLU A 13 -8.48 -11.11 0.08
CA GLU A 13 -8.13 -12.23 0.95
C GLU A 13 -7.69 -13.45 0.15
N GLU A 14 -8.40 -13.78 -0.94
CA GLU A 14 -8.00 -14.85 -1.86
C GLU A 14 -6.60 -14.59 -2.43
N ILE A 15 -6.35 -13.37 -2.93
CA ILE A 15 -5.07 -13.01 -3.53
C ILE A 15 -3.94 -13.10 -2.49
N VAL A 16 -4.08 -12.47 -1.34
CA VAL A 16 -3.01 -12.40 -0.33
C VAL A 16 -2.74 -13.77 0.30
N SER A 17 -3.76 -14.61 0.49
CA SER A 17 -3.57 -16.02 0.88
C SER A 17 -2.72 -16.78 -0.15
N LYS A 18 -2.93 -16.55 -1.45
CA LYS A 18 -2.12 -17.17 -2.52
C LYS A 18 -0.70 -16.64 -2.60
N LEU A 19 -0.45 -15.41 -2.13
CA LEU A 19 0.90 -14.84 -2.02
C LEU A 19 1.70 -15.44 -0.85
N GLY A 20 1.03 -16.06 0.13
CA GLY A 20 1.67 -16.80 1.21
C GLY A 20 1.26 -16.38 2.62
N PHE A 21 0.28 -15.49 2.77
CA PHE A 21 -0.28 -15.18 4.08
C PHE A 21 -1.01 -16.40 4.66
N ASP A 22 -0.61 -16.82 5.86
CA ASP A 22 -1.22 -17.93 6.57
C ASP A 22 -2.44 -17.47 7.38
N THR A 23 -3.63 -17.80 6.89
CA THR A 23 -4.92 -17.45 7.52
C THR A 23 -5.21 -18.21 8.80
N GLU A 24 -4.47 -19.28 9.12
CA GLU A 24 -4.58 -19.97 10.41
C GLU A 24 -3.75 -19.27 11.50
N ARG A 25 -2.79 -18.42 11.09
CA ARG A 25 -1.89 -17.65 11.97
C ARG A 25 -2.17 -16.15 11.91
N GLY A 26 -3.36 -15.77 11.48
CA GLY A 26 -3.71 -14.39 11.24
C GLY A 26 -5.12 -14.20 10.73
N ARG A 27 -5.50 -12.94 10.52
CA ARG A 27 -6.81 -12.57 9.94
C ARG A 27 -6.73 -11.25 9.21
N LEU A 28 -7.66 -11.05 8.29
CA LEU A 28 -7.78 -9.84 7.48
C LEU A 28 -9.10 -9.12 7.82
N ASP A 29 -9.01 -7.81 8.01
CA ASP A 29 -10.08 -6.96 8.52
C ASP A 29 -10.17 -5.61 7.78
N VAL A 30 -11.21 -4.84 8.11
CA VAL A 30 -11.40 -3.48 7.61
C VAL A 30 -11.15 -2.47 8.73
N SER A 31 -10.40 -1.41 8.42
CA SER A 31 -10.12 -0.30 9.34
C SER A 31 -10.15 1.05 8.60
N ALA A 32 -10.03 2.16 9.33
CA ALA A 32 -9.98 3.50 8.73
C ALA A 32 -8.63 3.79 8.03
N HIS A 33 -7.56 3.17 8.54
CA HIS A 33 -6.20 3.26 8.00
C HIS A 33 -5.61 1.86 8.01
N PRO A 34 -5.21 1.31 6.84
CA PRO A 34 -4.55 0.01 6.76
C PRO A 34 -3.34 -0.06 7.70
N PHE A 35 -3.14 -1.24 8.29
CA PHE A 35 -1.96 -1.57 9.09
C PHE A 35 -1.87 -3.08 9.32
N THR A 36 -0.65 -3.54 9.57
CA THR A 36 -0.33 -4.86 10.11
C THR A 36 0.09 -4.76 11.57
N SER A 37 -0.45 -5.64 12.40
CA SER A 37 -0.12 -5.76 13.82
C SER A 37 -0.29 -7.18 14.28
N GLY A 38 0.48 -7.62 15.27
CA GLY A 38 0.36 -8.98 15.81
C GLY A 38 0.86 -9.09 17.23
N MET A 39 0.59 -10.23 17.86
CA MET A 39 1.14 -10.57 19.18
C MET A 39 2.35 -11.49 19.09
N SER A 40 2.43 -12.27 18.00
CA SER A 40 3.53 -13.17 17.68
C SER A 40 3.45 -13.55 16.21
N SER A 41 4.43 -14.30 15.72
CA SER A 41 4.38 -14.88 14.38
C SER A 41 3.16 -15.80 14.18
N LYS A 42 2.46 -16.22 15.23
CA LYS A 42 1.25 -17.08 15.18
C LYS A 42 -0.07 -16.31 15.24
N ASP A 43 -0.04 -14.99 15.45
CA ASP A 43 -1.22 -14.12 15.39
C ASP A 43 -0.80 -12.78 14.80
N VAL A 44 -0.84 -12.71 13.46
CA VAL A 44 -0.54 -11.52 12.67
C VAL A 44 -1.80 -11.06 11.95
N ARG A 45 -2.24 -9.84 12.23
CA ARG A 45 -3.51 -9.28 11.77
C ARG A 45 -3.26 -8.14 10.81
N VAL A 46 -4.04 -8.13 9.75
CA VAL A 46 -3.91 -7.22 8.62
C VAL A 46 -5.22 -6.48 8.48
N THR A 47 -5.16 -5.17 8.26
CA THR A 47 -6.34 -4.38 7.93
C THR A 47 -6.17 -3.67 6.60
N SER A 48 -7.26 -3.53 5.86
CA SER A 48 -7.32 -2.68 4.67
C SER A 48 -8.52 -1.73 4.74
N ARG A 49 -8.64 -0.84 3.76
CA ARG A 49 -9.76 0.07 3.58
C ARG A 49 -10.25 -0.01 2.13
N TYR A 50 -11.54 -0.30 1.99
CA TYR A 50 -12.20 -0.39 0.68
C TYR A 50 -13.14 0.79 0.47
N ARG A 51 -13.36 1.15 -0.79
CA ARG A 51 -14.29 2.20 -1.19
C ARG A 51 -15.25 1.65 -2.24
N THR A 52 -16.43 2.22 -2.36
CA THR A 52 -17.40 1.76 -3.37
C THR A 52 -17.15 2.38 -4.74
N ASP A 53 -16.39 3.47 -4.83
CA ASP A 53 -16.14 4.22 -6.06
C ASP A 53 -14.84 3.80 -6.80
N GLU A 54 -13.97 3.04 -6.13
CA GLU A 54 -12.74 2.48 -6.69
C GLU A 54 -12.41 1.13 -6.04
N TRP A 55 -11.56 0.33 -6.69
CA TRP A 55 -11.29 -1.05 -6.28
C TRP A 55 -9.81 -1.33 -5.94
N TYR A 56 -8.92 -0.44 -6.38
CA TYR A 56 -7.50 -0.75 -6.45
C TYR A 56 -6.80 -0.43 -5.14
N GLN A 57 -7.10 0.69 -4.49
CA GLN A 57 -6.40 1.10 -3.28
C GLN A 57 -6.60 0.09 -2.15
N GLY A 58 -7.81 -0.45 -2.00
CA GLY A 58 -8.08 -1.49 -1.00
C GLY A 58 -7.35 -2.79 -1.26
N LEU A 59 -7.19 -3.19 -2.53
CA LEU A 59 -6.39 -4.35 -2.91
C LEU A 59 -4.89 -4.10 -2.69
N ALA A 60 -4.39 -2.96 -3.14
CA ALA A 60 -2.98 -2.56 -3.02
C ALA A 60 -2.57 -2.48 -1.54
N ALA A 61 -3.39 -1.84 -0.70
CA ALA A 61 -3.18 -1.79 0.74
C ALA A 61 -3.20 -3.20 1.36
N MET A 62 -4.10 -4.08 0.94
CA MET A 62 -4.12 -5.45 1.46
C MET A 62 -2.86 -6.23 1.07
N ILE A 63 -2.33 -6.04 -0.14
CA ILE A 63 -1.07 -6.66 -0.58
C ILE A 63 0.13 -6.07 0.19
N HIS A 64 0.17 -4.75 0.39
CA HIS A 64 1.20 -4.06 1.16
C HIS A 64 1.27 -4.59 2.59
N GLU A 65 0.15 -4.52 3.30
CA GLU A 65 0.07 -4.98 4.68
C GLU A 65 0.23 -6.51 4.78
N GLY A 66 -0.26 -7.26 3.79
CA GLY A 66 0.00 -8.69 3.64
C GLY A 66 1.49 -9.01 3.51
N GLY A 67 2.27 -8.15 2.85
CA GLY A 67 3.73 -8.30 2.76
C GLY A 67 4.44 -8.12 4.11
N HIS A 68 4.02 -7.14 4.90
CA HIS A 68 4.45 -7.04 6.31
C HIS A 68 4.10 -8.31 7.08
N ALA A 69 2.88 -8.82 6.89
CA ALA A 69 2.42 -9.97 7.64
C ALA A 69 3.13 -11.27 7.27
N ILE A 70 3.42 -11.49 5.99
CA ILE A 70 4.23 -12.62 5.52
C ILE A 70 5.61 -12.60 6.15
N TYR A 71 6.21 -11.41 6.30
CA TYR A 71 7.49 -11.27 7.00
C TYR A 71 7.37 -11.65 8.48
N GLU A 72 6.40 -11.07 9.20
CA GLU A 72 6.15 -11.38 10.62
C GLU A 72 5.84 -12.87 10.86
N GLN A 73 5.05 -13.51 9.99
CA GLN A 73 4.75 -14.94 10.07
C GLN A 73 5.95 -15.83 9.78
N SER A 74 7.00 -15.30 9.15
CA SER A 74 8.24 -16.01 8.86
C SER A 74 9.29 -15.87 9.97
N LEU A 75 9.06 -14.99 10.95
CA LEU A 75 9.93 -14.87 12.12
C LEU A 75 9.79 -16.07 13.05
N GLY A 76 10.81 -16.29 13.90
CA GLY A 76 10.76 -17.31 14.94
C GLY A 76 9.72 -17.02 16.02
N ASP A 77 9.79 -17.75 17.11
CA ASP A 77 8.85 -17.66 18.24
C ASP A 77 9.60 -17.72 19.58
N SER A 78 10.82 -17.20 19.62
CA SER A 78 11.56 -17.08 20.88
C SER A 78 11.03 -15.92 21.70
N ALA A 79 11.16 -16.02 23.02
CA ALA A 79 10.81 -14.95 23.96
C ALA A 79 11.85 -13.80 23.98
N THR A 80 12.70 -13.70 22.96
CA THR A 80 13.78 -12.71 22.89
C THR A 80 13.59 -11.81 21.67
N THR A 81 14.29 -10.68 21.63
CA THR A 81 14.19 -9.72 20.51
C THR A 81 14.87 -10.18 19.23
N ILE A 82 15.37 -11.42 19.15
CA ILE A 82 16.00 -11.95 17.93
C ILE A 82 14.96 -12.23 16.83
N ASP A 83 13.71 -12.50 17.23
CA ASP A 83 12.60 -12.82 16.32
C ASP A 83 11.67 -11.62 16.12
N THR A 84 12.20 -10.40 16.20
CA THR A 84 11.49 -9.18 15.80
C THR A 84 11.99 -8.68 14.46
N ALA A 85 11.15 -7.93 13.74
CA ALA A 85 11.57 -7.24 12.52
C ALA A 85 12.87 -6.45 12.72
N LEU A 86 13.82 -6.60 11.80
CA LEU A 86 15.17 -6.04 11.94
C LEU A 86 15.17 -4.51 12.05
N SER A 87 14.34 -3.86 11.23
CA SER A 87 14.15 -2.42 11.22
C SER A 87 12.88 -2.08 10.46
N MET A 88 12.35 -0.86 10.64
CA MET A 88 11.24 -0.36 9.81
C MET A 88 11.57 -0.37 8.32
N GLY A 89 12.82 -0.07 7.93
CA GLY A 89 13.22 -0.12 6.52
C GLY A 89 13.23 -1.53 5.95
N THR A 90 13.63 -2.53 6.74
CA THR A 90 13.52 -3.94 6.35
C THR A 90 12.07 -4.39 6.29
N HIS A 91 11.23 -3.92 7.22
CA HIS A 91 9.82 -4.27 7.28
C HIS A 91 9.06 -3.69 6.08
N GLU A 92 9.29 -2.41 5.76
CA GLU A 92 8.75 -1.71 4.59
C GLU A 92 9.28 -2.28 3.27
N SER A 93 10.50 -2.82 3.25
CA SER A 93 11.00 -3.47 2.03
C SER A 93 10.20 -4.72 1.68
N GLN A 94 9.64 -5.42 2.67
CA GLN A 94 8.80 -6.59 2.43
C GLN A 94 7.41 -6.18 1.94
N SER A 95 6.79 -5.15 2.51
CA SER A 95 5.50 -4.64 2.02
C SER A 95 5.61 -4.12 0.59
N LEU A 96 6.60 -3.27 0.30
CA LEU A 96 6.85 -2.73 -1.04
C LEU A 96 7.32 -3.80 -2.04
N PHE A 97 7.99 -4.86 -1.59
CA PHE A 97 8.31 -5.99 -2.46
C PHE A 97 7.02 -6.64 -2.98
N TRP A 98 6.08 -6.95 -2.09
CA TRP A 98 4.81 -7.56 -2.50
C TRP A 98 3.90 -6.60 -3.26
N GLU A 99 3.74 -5.36 -2.79
CA GLU A 99 2.86 -4.37 -3.41
C GLU A 99 3.39 -3.89 -4.77
N ARG A 100 4.66 -3.47 -4.82
CA ARG A 100 5.23 -2.79 -5.99
C ARG A 100 5.98 -3.75 -6.90
N HIS A 101 6.90 -4.57 -6.38
CA HIS A 101 7.68 -5.45 -7.26
C HIS A 101 6.85 -6.62 -7.79
N VAL A 102 5.99 -7.20 -6.95
CA VAL A 102 5.09 -8.28 -7.37
C VAL A 102 3.77 -7.73 -7.90
N GLY A 103 3.05 -6.94 -7.10
CA GLY A 103 1.70 -6.46 -7.38
C GLY A 103 1.57 -5.51 -8.58
N LEU A 104 2.65 -4.84 -8.99
CA LEU A 104 2.66 -4.04 -10.22
C LEU A 104 3.28 -4.77 -11.42
N SER A 105 3.71 -6.03 -11.28
CA SER A 105 4.31 -6.78 -12.39
C SER A 105 3.26 -7.34 -13.37
N LYS A 106 3.64 -7.49 -14.64
CA LYS A 106 2.76 -8.12 -15.65
C LYS A 106 2.29 -9.53 -15.27
N PRO A 107 3.16 -10.45 -14.81
CA PRO A 107 2.74 -11.80 -14.45
C PRO A 107 1.73 -11.84 -13.30
N PHE A 108 1.81 -10.89 -12.37
CA PHE A 108 0.83 -10.78 -11.29
C PHE A 108 -0.57 -10.49 -11.86
N TRP A 109 -0.69 -9.61 -12.85
CA TRP A 109 -1.98 -9.29 -13.45
C TRP A 109 -2.53 -10.41 -14.31
N GLU A 110 -1.71 -11.25 -14.94
CA GLU A 110 -2.17 -12.50 -15.56
C GLU A 110 -2.82 -13.44 -14.52
N PHE A 111 -2.27 -13.48 -13.30
CA PHE A 111 -2.79 -14.28 -12.19
C PHE A 111 -4.03 -13.67 -11.50
N ALA A 112 -4.06 -12.35 -11.31
CA ALA A 112 -5.08 -11.66 -10.52
C ALA A 112 -6.33 -11.33 -11.34
N THR A 113 -6.18 -11.01 -12.63
CA THR A 113 -7.31 -10.60 -13.50
C THR A 113 -8.47 -11.60 -13.50
N PRO A 114 -8.26 -12.93 -13.63
CA PRO A 114 -9.38 -13.88 -13.61
C PRO A 114 -10.17 -13.86 -12.29
N LYS A 115 -9.53 -13.56 -11.16
CA LYS A 115 -10.18 -13.47 -9.84
C LYS A 115 -11.04 -12.21 -9.74
N LEU A 116 -10.50 -11.09 -10.24
CA LEU A 116 -11.25 -9.84 -10.35
C LEU A 116 -12.47 -9.99 -11.26
N LYS A 117 -12.34 -10.63 -12.42
CA LYS A 117 -13.48 -10.91 -13.32
C LYS A 117 -14.54 -11.78 -12.67
N SER A 118 -14.12 -12.81 -11.92
CA SER A 118 -15.05 -13.68 -11.18
C SER A 118 -15.88 -12.91 -10.16
N LYS A 119 -15.29 -11.88 -9.53
CA LYS A 119 -15.92 -11.08 -8.48
C LYS A 119 -16.66 -9.85 -9.01
N PHE A 120 -16.21 -9.25 -10.12
CA PHE A 120 -16.86 -8.08 -10.70
C PHE A 120 -17.05 -8.26 -12.22
N PRO A 121 -17.86 -9.24 -12.66
CA PRO A 121 -18.02 -9.56 -14.08
C PRO A 121 -18.66 -8.41 -14.88
N ASP A 122 -19.45 -7.56 -14.24
CA ASP A 122 -20.07 -6.39 -14.86
C ASP A 122 -19.09 -5.21 -15.06
N VAL A 123 -17.97 -5.22 -14.35
CA VAL A 123 -16.93 -4.17 -14.43
C VAL A 123 -15.75 -4.65 -15.26
N PHE A 124 -15.27 -5.87 -15.01
CA PHE A 124 -14.17 -6.49 -15.73
C PHE A 124 -14.74 -7.56 -16.68
N ASP A 125 -15.23 -7.09 -17.83
CA ASP A 125 -15.83 -7.95 -18.84
C ASP A 125 -14.78 -8.80 -19.60
N ASP A 126 -15.24 -9.65 -20.53
CA ASP A 126 -14.37 -10.49 -21.35
C ASP A 126 -13.36 -9.70 -22.21
N LYS A 127 -13.62 -8.42 -22.47
CA LYS A 127 -12.73 -7.55 -23.27
C LYS A 127 -11.61 -6.95 -22.43
N THR A 128 -11.79 -6.83 -21.12
CA THR A 128 -10.77 -6.32 -20.21
C THR A 128 -9.63 -7.33 -20.10
N SER A 129 -8.47 -7.01 -20.66
CA SER A 129 -7.29 -7.89 -20.59
C SER A 129 -6.47 -7.62 -19.32
N SER A 130 -5.59 -8.56 -18.96
CA SER A 130 -4.62 -8.34 -17.87
C SER A 130 -3.64 -7.21 -18.17
N GLU A 131 -3.32 -6.98 -19.46
CA GLU A 131 -2.46 -5.87 -19.89
C GLU A 131 -3.17 -4.52 -19.70
N ASP A 132 -4.49 -4.44 -19.91
CA ASP A 132 -5.27 -3.21 -19.65
C ASP A 132 -5.24 -2.85 -18.17
N ILE A 133 -5.43 -3.84 -17.28
CA ILE A 133 -5.37 -3.62 -15.84
C ILE A 133 -3.94 -3.26 -15.41
N TYR A 134 -2.93 -3.99 -15.89
CA TYR A 134 -1.52 -3.70 -15.64
C TYR A 134 -1.17 -2.26 -16.03
N GLY A 135 -1.59 -1.81 -17.22
CA GLY A 135 -1.37 -0.45 -17.68
C GLY A 135 -2.08 0.60 -16.81
N ALA A 136 -3.31 0.32 -16.37
CA ALA A 136 -4.10 1.23 -15.53
C ALA A 136 -3.49 1.41 -14.13
N VAL A 137 -3.05 0.32 -13.48
CA VAL A 137 -2.51 0.40 -12.11
C VAL A 137 -1.07 0.95 -12.06
N ASN A 138 -0.35 0.93 -13.18
CA ASN A 138 0.98 1.51 -13.33
C ASN A 138 0.96 2.95 -13.88
N ALA A 139 -0.21 3.58 -13.95
CA ALA A 139 -0.30 4.97 -14.38
C ALA A 139 0.47 5.89 -13.42
N VAL A 140 1.28 6.77 -13.98
CA VAL A 140 2.09 7.74 -13.23
C VAL A 140 1.45 9.12 -13.35
N SER A 141 1.20 9.76 -12.22
CA SER A 141 0.69 11.12 -12.18
C SER A 141 1.08 11.77 -10.85
N PRO A 142 1.69 12.97 -10.88
CA PRO A 142 1.86 13.75 -9.67
C PRO A 142 0.52 13.97 -8.97
N SER A 143 0.53 13.88 -7.64
CA SER A 143 -0.66 13.98 -6.81
C SER A 143 -0.32 14.60 -5.45
N LEU A 144 -1.34 14.89 -4.64
CA LEU A 144 -1.18 15.51 -3.32
C LEU A 144 -0.92 14.46 -2.22
N ILE A 145 -1.54 13.30 -2.33
CA ILE A 145 -1.67 12.33 -1.23
C ILE A 145 -0.59 11.26 -1.34
N ARG A 146 0.41 11.32 -0.44
CA ARG A 146 1.56 10.40 -0.43
C ARG A 146 1.16 8.93 -0.50
N VAL A 147 0.16 8.50 0.29
CA VAL A 147 -0.23 7.08 0.37
C VAL A 147 -0.95 6.59 -0.88
N GLU A 148 -1.40 7.50 -1.76
CA GLU A 148 -2.05 7.18 -3.03
C GLU A 148 -1.11 7.40 -4.24
N ALA A 149 0.13 7.82 -4.00
CA ALA A 149 1.09 8.16 -5.04
C ALA A 149 1.59 6.91 -5.80
N ASP A 150 1.93 7.11 -7.08
CA ASP A 150 2.53 6.09 -7.92
C ASP A 150 3.99 5.79 -7.53
N GLU A 151 4.55 4.73 -8.09
CA GLU A 151 5.89 4.24 -7.73
C GLU A 151 7.02 5.27 -8.00
N LEU A 152 6.86 6.14 -9.00
CA LEU A 152 7.87 7.12 -9.38
C LEU A 152 7.75 8.43 -8.59
N THR A 153 6.53 8.81 -8.21
CA THR A 153 6.28 10.07 -7.47
C THR A 153 6.30 9.88 -5.95
N TYR A 154 5.99 8.69 -5.43
CA TYR A 154 6.01 8.38 -4.00
C TYR A 154 7.32 8.80 -3.29
N PRO A 155 8.53 8.51 -3.81
CA PRO A 155 9.77 8.90 -3.14
C PRO A 155 9.93 10.42 -2.99
N LEU A 156 9.35 11.22 -3.89
CA LEU A 156 9.41 12.69 -3.81
C LEU A 156 8.65 13.21 -2.59
N HIS A 157 7.51 12.60 -2.25
CA HIS A 157 6.76 12.93 -1.04
C HIS A 157 7.56 12.64 0.24
N VAL A 158 8.39 11.58 0.24
CA VAL A 158 9.27 11.24 1.36
C VAL A 158 10.43 12.22 1.46
N ILE A 159 11.10 12.52 0.33
CA ILE A 159 12.22 13.47 0.28
C ILE A 159 11.79 14.86 0.76
N LEU A 160 10.60 15.32 0.35
CA LEU A 160 10.03 16.59 0.81
C LEU A 160 9.89 16.63 2.32
N ARG A 161 9.25 15.62 2.93
CA ARG A 161 9.07 15.53 4.39
C ARG A 161 10.40 15.50 5.12
N TYR A 162 11.33 14.68 4.65
CA TYR A 162 12.68 14.59 5.20
C TYR A 162 13.42 15.94 5.15
N ASN A 163 13.32 16.68 4.05
CA ASN A 163 13.98 17.99 3.93
C ASN A 163 13.38 19.02 4.88
N ILE A 164 12.06 19.04 5.05
CA ILE A 164 11.38 19.89 6.04
C ILE A 164 11.84 19.52 7.45
N GLU A 165 11.79 18.23 7.81
CA GLU A 165 12.24 17.74 9.12
C GLU A 165 13.70 18.12 9.40
N LYS A 166 14.59 17.90 8.43
CA LYS A 166 16.01 18.25 8.52
C LYS A 166 16.23 19.74 8.77
N ASP A 167 15.46 20.60 8.12
CA ASP A 167 15.59 22.05 8.28
C ASP A 167 14.99 22.54 9.60
N VAL A 168 13.90 21.94 10.09
CA VAL A 168 13.32 22.22 11.41
C VAL A 168 14.29 21.81 12.52
N ILE A 169 14.75 20.55 12.51
CA ILE A 169 15.70 20.03 13.49
C ILE A 169 17.02 20.80 13.45
N GLY A 170 17.44 21.23 12.25
CA GLY A 170 18.65 22.04 12.04
C GLY A 170 18.51 23.52 12.40
N GLY A 171 17.34 23.99 12.84
CA GLY A 171 17.10 25.40 13.18
C GLY A 171 17.11 26.36 11.98
N LYS A 172 16.90 25.84 10.76
CA LYS A 172 16.81 26.61 9.50
C LYS A 172 15.39 26.98 9.12
N LEU A 173 14.40 26.30 9.70
CA LEU A 173 12.97 26.52 9.47
C LEU A 173 12.25 26.51 10.82
N GLU A 174 11.52 27.58 11.13
CA GLU A 174 10.61 27.61 12.27
C GLU A 174 9.34 26.81 11.97
N VAL A 175 8.71 26.23 13.00
CA VAL A 175 7.52 25.37 12.85
C VAL A 175 6.39 26.06 12.10
N ASP A 176 6.16 27.35 12.37
CA ASP A 176 5.11 28.14 11.71
C ASP A 176 5.35 28.34 10.20
N GLY A 177 6.59 28.12 9.73
CA GLY A 177 6.95 28.19 8.31
C GLY A 177 6.73 26.89 7.52
N ILE A 178 6.35 25.79 8.19
CA ILE A 178 6.15 24.49 7.54
C ILE A 178 5.08 24.54 6.42
N PRO A 179 3.89 25.16 6.59
CA PRO A 179 2.87 25.19 5.54
C PRO A 179 3.36 25.86 4.24
N ASP A 180 4.06 26.98 4.34
CA ASP A 180 4.60 27.68 3.16
C ASP A 180 5.72 26.90 2.49
N ARG A 181 6.61 26.28 3.30
CA ARG A 181 7.65 25.39 2.79
C ARG A 181 7.04 24.17 2.08
N TRP A 182 6.00 23.58 2.65
CA TRP A 182 5.30 22.45 2.07
C TRP A 182 4.70 22.80 0.70
N LYS A 183 3.95 23.91 0.60
CA LYS A 183 3.39 24.41 -0.67
C LYS A 183 4.48 24.59 -1.73
N ALA A 184 5.60 25.22 -1.37
CA ALA A 184 6.71 25.46 -2.28
C ALA A 184 7.39 24.16 -2.74
N ASP A 185 7.66 23.23 -1.84
CA ASP A 185 8.31 21.96 -2.16
C ASP A 185 7.36 21.06 -2.99
N MET A 186 6.06 21.00 -2.66
CA MET A 186 5.06 20.26 -3.45
C MET A 186 4.97 20.81 -4.88
N LYS A 187 4.94 22.14 -5.04
CA LYS A 187 4.92 22.75 -6.37
C LYS A 187 6.22 22.51 -7.14
N SER A 188 7.37 22.65 -6.50
CA SER A 188 8.66 22.52 -7.19
C SER A 188 9.02 21.08 -7.55
N MET A 189 8.63 20.10 -6.72
CA MET A 189 8.99 18.69 -6.92
C MET A 189 7.94 17.89 -7.70
N LEU A 190 6.65 18.21 -7.52
CA LEU A 190 5.53 17.45 -8.06
C LEU A 190 4.64 18.29 -9.01
N ASP A 191 4.88 19.60 -9.14
CA ASP A 191 4.03 20.52 -9.91
C ASP A 191 2.55 20.52 -9.51
N VAL A 192 2.26 20.26 -8.23
CA VAL A 192 0.90 20.29 -7.67
C VAL A 192 0.71 21.47 -6.74
N ASP A 193 -0.44 22.12 -6.86
CA ASP A 193 -0.85 23.22 -6.00
C ASP A 193 -1.66 22.66 -4.81
N VAL A 194 -1.19 22.95 -3.60
CA VAL A 194 -1.82 22.50 -2.35
C VAL A 194 -2.94 23.48 -1.97
N PRO A 195 -4.22 23.06 -1.94
CA PRO A 195 -5.35 23.96 -1.76
C PRO A 195 -5.59 24.36 -0.31
N ASP A 196 -5.23 23.51 0.64
CA ASP A 196 -5.45 23.65 2.09
C ASP A 196 -4.40 22.89 2.90
N ASP A 197 -4.40 23.14 4.22
CA ASP A 197 -3.52 22.50 5.22
C ASP A 197 -4.15 21.22 5.81
#